data_AF-A0A0J6CDI6-F1
#
_entry.id   AF-A0A0J6CDI6-F1
#
_cell.length_a   1.000
_cell.length_b   1.000
_cell.length_c   1.000
_cell.angle_alpha   90.00
_cell.angle_beta   90.00
_cell.angle_gamma   90.00
#
_symmetry.space_group_name_H-M   'P 1'
#
loop_
_entity.id
_entity.type
_entity.pdbx_description
1 polymer ?
#
loop_
_entity_poly.entity_id
_entity_poly.type
_entity_poly.pdbx_seq_one_letter_code
_entity_poly.pdbx_strand_id
1 'polypeptide(L)'
;MSECVKIVGNDVFISFKSLENKYGISNEVLKKWKTRKIGKRILVREDIYILYDTIPIPSRKKLPSKDDLLILAKQEASDKETDQMYIRMEQAYNKGFAPYQDKYKSIGIMGEKIVKYARHHVVWVEILAIREEYKHGRFPLRKVWEAYKRLYPDGYAYNRMNPCINTCLKDGIERLCNKQILNRHFSVKLNRHMIFETLRL
;
A
#
# COMPACT_ATOMS: atom_id res chain seq x y z
N MET A 1 3.94 -8.07 -13.86
CA MET A 1 5.15 -7.28 -14.19
C MET A 1 6.36 -8.05 -13.70
N SER A 2 7.32 -8.37 -14.58
CA SER A 2 8.56 -9.06 -14.21
C SER A 2 9.44 -8.15 -13.35
N GLU A 3 10.07 -8.68 -12.30
CA GLU A 3 10.99 -7.93 -11.42
C GLU A 3 12.21 -7.46 -12.20
N CYS A 4 12.55 -6.18 -12.07
CA CYS A 4 13.64 -5.58 -12.84
C CYS A 4 15.01 -6.07 -12.36
N VAL A 5 15.16 -6.20 -11.04
CA VAL A 5 16.40 -6.54 -10.35
C VAL A 5 16.13 -7.66 -9.36
N LYS A 6 17.08 -8.59 -9.23
CA LYS A 6 17.03 -9.65 -8.23
C LYS A 6 18.34 -9.69 -7.44
N ILE A 7 18.20 -9.81 -6.12
CA ILE A 7 19.34 -9.88 -5.19
C ILE A 7 19.47 -11.32 -4.71
N VAL A 8 20.65 -11.91 -4.83
CA VAL A 8 20.97 -13.25 -4.31
C VAL A 8 22.28 -13.14 -3.53
N GLY A 9 22.21 -13.21 -2.20
CA GLY A 9 23.35 -12.85 -1.35
C GLY A 9 23.76 -11.39 -1.58
N ASN A 10 25.02 -11.15 -1.93
CA ASN A 10 25.56 -9.83 -2.28
C ASN A 10 25.60 -9.54 -3.79
N ASP A 11 25.07 -10.47 -4.60
CA ASP A 11 25.07 -10.37 -6.05
C ASP A 11 23.80 -9.69 -6.57
N VAL A 12 24.00 -8.74 -7.49
CA VAL A 12 22.90 -8.00 -8.14
C VAL A 12 22.71 -8.53 -9.55
N PHE A 13 21.51 -9.04 -9.82
CA PHE A 13 21.12 -9.60 -11.10
C PHE A 13 20.09 -8.70 -11.77
N ILE A 14 20.25 -8.42 -13.07
CA ILE A 14 19.29 -7.65 -13.87
C ILE A 14 18.60 -8.58 -14.86
N SER A 15 17.28 -8.44 -15.01
CA SER A 15 16.52 -9.22 -15.98
C SER A 15 16.86 -8.83 -17.43
N PHE A 16 16.89 -9.81 -18.33
CA PHE A 16 17.09 -9.54 -19.77
C PHE A 16 15.98 -8.64 -20.34
N LYS A 17 14.73 -8.84 -19.89
CA LYS A 17 13.60 -7.99 -20.26
C LYS A 17 13.84 -6.52 -19.89
N SER A 18 14.39 -6.25 -18.70
CA SER A 18 14.70 -4.88 -18.28
C SER A 18 15.86 -4.27 -19.05
N LEU A 19 16.91 -5.05 -19.34
CA LEU A 19 18.01 -4.60 -20.18
C LEU A 19 17.51 -4.16 -21.57
N GLU A 20 16.57 -4.91 -22.13
CA GLU A 20 15.92 -4.59 -23.41
C GLU A 20 14.98 -3.39 -23.32
N ASN A 21 13.95 -3.49 -22.48
CA ASN A 21 12.83 -2.53 -22.48
C ASN A 21 13.15 -1.21 -21.77
N LYS A 22 14.03 -1.22 -20.76
CA LYS A 22 14.29 -0.05 -19.90
C LYS A 22 15.66 0.58 -20.18
N TYR A 23 16.66 -0.23 -20.47
CA TYR A 23 18.04 0.23 -20.63
C TYR A 23 18.56 0.20 -22.07
N GLY A 24 17.70 -0.16 -23.04
CA GLY A 24 18.00 -0.04 -24.46
C GLY A 24 19.10 -0.96 -24.97
N ILE A 25 19.36 -2.09 -24.30
CA ILE A 25 20.26 -3.13 -24.82
C ILE A 25 19.47 -3.99 -25.81
N SER A 26 19.84 -3.95 -27.08
CA SER A 26 19.10 -4.66 -28.11
C SER A 26 19.05 -6.18 -27.89
N ASN A 27 17.94 -6.79 -28.29
CA ASN A 27 17.75 -8.23 -28.25
C ASN A 27 18.90 -9.01 -28.92
N GLU A 28 19.42 -8.47 -30.03
CA GLU A 28 20.56 -9.05 -30.76
C GLU A 28 21.83 -9.11 -29.91
N VAL A 29 22.11 -8.08 -29.12
CA VAL A 29 23.24 -8.06 -28.19
C VAL A 29 23.03 -9.11 -27.10
N LEU A 30 21.83 -9.19 -26.52
CA LEU A 30 21.49 -10.19 -25.51
C LEU A 30 21.59 -11.62 -26.06
N LYS A 31 21.15 -11.86 -27.30
CA LYS A 31 21.31 -13.14 -28.01
C LYS A 31 22.79 -13.48 -28.20
N LYS A 32 23.63 -12.53 -28.61
CA LYS A 32 25.08 -12.71 -28.71
C LYS A 32 25.71 -13.06 -27.35
N TRP A 33 25.25 -12.45 -26.26
CA TRP A 33 25.72 -12.83 -24.92
C TRP A 33 25.30 -14.25 -24.55
N LYS A 34 24.09 -14.67 -24.96
CA LYS A 34 23.61 -16.05 -24.76
C LYS A 34 24.49 -17.06 -25.50
N THR A 35 24.69 -16.87 -26.80
CA THR A 35 25.45 -17.80 -27.66
C THR A 35 26.92 -17.84 -27.30
N ARG A 36 27.53 -16.70 -26.99
CA ARG A 36 28.95 -16.59 -26.59
C ARG A 36 29.20 -16.89 -25.11
N LYS A 37 28.17 -17.31 -24.35
CA LYS A 37 28.26 -17.59 -22.90
C LYS A 37 28.86 -16.43 -22.08
N ILE A 38 28.54 -15.19 -22.47
CA ILE A 38 28.99 -13.99 -21.74
C ILE A 38 28.12 -13.79 -20.50
N GLY A 39 28.82 -13.61 -19.37
CA GLY A 39 28.25 -13.28 -18.08
C GLY A 39 27.64 -14.45 -17.32
N LYS A 40 27.61 -14.34 -15.98
CA LYS A 40 26.97 -15.31 -15.10
C LYS A 40 25.47 -15.05 -15.07
N ARG A 41 24.65 -16.09 -15.25
CA ARG A 41 23.20 -15.95 -15.38
C ARG A 41 22.45 -16.91 -14.47
N ILE A 42 21.24 -16.52 -14.10
CA ILE A 42 20.28 -17.35 -13.36
C ILE A 42 18.94 -17.34 -14.08
N LEU A 43 18.17 -18.41 -13.92
CA LEU A 43 16.80 -18.52 -14.41
C LEU A 43 15.86 -18.47 -13.21
N VAL A 44 14.84 -17.61 -13.26
CA VAL A 44 13.86 -17.45 -12.18
C VAL A 44 12.49 -17.33 -12.80
N ARG A 45 11.60 -18.29 -12.52
CA ARG A 45 10.19 -18.28 -12.97
C ARG A 45 10.07 -17.87 -14.45
N GLU A 46 10.89 -18.49 -15.29
CA GLU A 46 11.00 -18.29 -16.76
C GLU A 46 11.77 -17.05 -17.23
N ASP A 47 12.14 -16.12 -16.35
CA ASP A 47 12.95 -14.96 -16.71
C ASP A 47 14.45 -15.21 -16.52
N ILE A 48 15.24 -14.77 -17.52
CA ILE A 48 16.71 -14.84 -17.49
C ILE A 48 17.25 -13.56 -16.85
N TYR A 49 18.14 -13.74 -15.89
CA TYR A 49 18.86 -12.64 -15.26
C TYR A 49 20.37 -12.81 -15.44
N ILE A 50 21.10 -11.69 -15.49
CA ILE A 50 22.57 -11.65 -15.58
C ILE A 50 23.17 -10.88 -14.42
N LEU A 51 24.28 -11.40 -13.89
CA LEU A 51 25.04 -10.77 -12.82
C LEU A 51 25.66 -9.46 -13.33
N TYR A 52 25.32 -8.36 -12.67
CA TYR A 52 25.74 -7.01 -13.02
C TYR A 52 27.26 -6.90 -13.26
N ASP A 53 28.05 -7.48 -12.35
CA ASP A 53 29.51 -7.43 -12.37
C ASP A 53 30.14 -8.23 -13.53
N THR A 54 29.34 -8.98 -14.28
CA THR A 54 29.79 -9.76 -15.44
C THR A 54 29.34 -9.19 -16.78
N ILE A 55 28.56 -8.10 -16.77
CA ILE A 55 28.10 -7.41 -18.00
C ILE A 55 29.28 -6.69 -18.65
N PRO A 56 29.51 -6.81 -19.98
CA PRO A 56 30.60 -6.10 -20.66
C PRO A 56 30.63 -4.60 -20.35
N ILE A 57 31.82 -4.05 -20.10
CA ILE A 57 32.03 -2.64 -19.67
C ILE A 57 31.28 -1.63 -20.56
N PRO A 58 31.31 -1.72 -21.91
CA PRO A 58 30.61 -0.76 -22.77
C PRO A 58 29.10 -0.72 -22.53
N SER A 59 28.50 -1.86 -22.19
CA SER A 59 27.08 -1.97 -21.90
C SER A 59 26.77 -1.60 -20.45
N ARG A 60 27.65 -1.97 -19.51
CA ARG A 60 27.51 -1.62 -18.09
C ARG A 60 27.55 -0.11 -17.85
N LYS A 61 28.33 0.64 -18.64
CA LYS A 61 28.36 2.11 -18.60
C LYS A 61 27.01 2.79 -18.90
N LYS A 62 26.09 2.09 -19.56
CA LYS A 62 24.73 2.58 -19.86
C LYS A 62 23.72 2.24 -18.76
N LEU A 63 24.12 1.45 -17.78
CA LEU A 63 23.27 0.99 -16.70
C LEU A 63 23.45 1.89 -15.46
N PRO A 64 22.42 1.99 -14.60
CA PRO A 64 22.59 2.59 -13.27
C PRO A 64 23.64 1.85 -12.47
N SER A 65 24.20 2.52 -11.46
CA SER A 65 25.19 1.89 -10.59
C SER A 65 24.62 0.70 -9.83
N LYS A 66 25.49 -0.17 -9.32
CA LYS A 66 25.07 -1.33 -8.51
C LYS A 66 24.26 -0.87 -7.28
N ASP A 67 24.64 0.24 -6.66
CA ASP A 67 23.95 0.80 -5.50
C ASP A 67 22.58 1.37 -5.86
N ASP A 68 22.46 2.07 -6.99
CA ASP A 68 21.15 2.54 -7.48
C ASP A 68 20.19 1.38 -7.75
N LEU A 69 20.70 0.29 -8.34
CA LEU A 69 19.90 -0.91 -8.58
C LEU A 69 19.47 -1.60 -7.29
N LEU A 70 20.31 -1.59 -6.24
CA LEU A 70 19.94 -2.07 -4.92
C LEU A 70 18.85 -1.22 -4.28
N ILE A 71 18.94 0.12 -4.41
CA ILE A 71 17.91 1.05 -3.93
C ILE A 71 16.60 0.81 -4.68
N LEU A 72 16.64 0.69 -6.00
CA LEU A 72 15.47 0.39 -6.83
C LEU A 72 14.82 -0.93 -6.45
N ALA A 73 15.60 -1.99 -6.24
CA ALA A 73 15.08 -3.29 -5.82
C ALA A 73 14.38 -3.21 -4.45
N LYS A 74 14.97 -2.47 -3.49
CA LYS A 74 14.37 -2.23 -2.17
C LYS A 74 13.07 -1.43 -2.29
N GLN A 75 13.04 -0.42 -3.17
CA GLN A 75 11.85 0.39 -3.41
C GLN A 75 10.74 -0.46 -4.07
N GLU A 76 11.04 -1.20 -5.14
CA GLU A 76 10.07 -2.09 -5.80
C GLU A 76 9.49 -3.13 -4.82
N ALA A 77 10.32 -3.73 -3.96
CA ALA A 77 9.85 -4.64 -2.93
C ALA A 77 8.94 -3.93 -1.90
N SER A 78 9.30 -2.70 -1.51
CA SER A 78 8.49 -1.91 -0.59
C SER A 78 7.14 -1.52 -1.18
N ASP A 79 7.13 -1.07 -2.44
CA ASP A 79 5.92 -0.67 -3.16
C ASP A 79 4.98 -1.85 -3.34
N LYS A 80 5.51 -3.04 -3.69
CA LYS A 80 4.73 -4.28 -3.76
C LYS A 80 4.03 -4.63 -2.44
N GLU A 81 4.70 -4.45 -1.30
CA GLU A 81 4.08 -4.70 0.01
C GLU A 81 2.95 -3.70 0.28
N THR A 82 3.16 -2.41 0.01
CA THR A 82 2.11 -1.39 0.12
C THR A 82 0.94 -1.67 -0.83
N ASP A 83 1.20 -2.11 -2.06
CA ASP A 83 0.17 -2.47 -3.04
C ASP A 83 -0.64 -3.70 -2.60
N GLN A 84 0.00 -4.71 -2.02
CA GLN A 84 -0.69 -5.87 -1.45
C GLN A 84 -1.61 -5.47 -0.30
N MET A 85 -1.15 -4.59 0.59
CA MET A 85 -1.99 -4.04 1.67
C MET A 85 -3.17 -3.26 1.10
N TYR A 86 -2.95 -2.45 0.06
CA TYR A 86 -4.01 -1.72 -0.63
C TYR A 86 -5.05 -2.67 -1.22
N ILE A 87 -4.64 -3.70 -1.96
CA ILE A 87 -5.55 -4.68 -2.58
C ILE A 87 -6.43 -5.35 -1.53
N ARG A 88 -5.86 -5.77 -0.40
CA ARG A 88 -6.62 -6.36 0.71
C ARG A 88 -7.68 -5.40 1.26
N MET A 89 -7.29 -4.15 1.55
CA MET A 89 -8.22 -3.13 2.05
C MET A 89 -9.29 -2.75 1.02
N GLU A 90 -8.94 -2.69 -0.26
CA GLU A 90 -9.87 -2.38 -1.35
C GLU A 90 -10.89 -3.50 -1.54
N GLN A 91 -10.46 -4.76 -1.45
CA GLN A 91 -11.36 -5.92 -1.49
C GLN A 91 -12.35 -5.89 -0.32
N ALA A 92 -11.85 -5.61 0.89
CA ALA A 92 -12.69 -5.42 2.08
C ALA A 92 -13.70 -4.28 1.86
N TYR A 93 -13.24 -3.12 1.40
CA TYR A 93 -14.07 -1.94 1.11
C TYR A 93 -15.20 -2.25 0.12
N ASN A 94 -14.92 -3.00 -0.94
CA ASN A 94 -15.88 -3.27 -2.01
C ASN A 94 -16.83 -4.43 -1.72
N LYS A 95 -16.40 -5.46 -0.98
CA LYS A 95 -17.15 -6.73 -0.85
C LYS A 95 -17.48 -7.12 0.59
N GLY A 96 -16.71 -6.68 1.58
CA GLY A 96 -16.85 -7.11 2.97
C GLY A 96 -17.76 -6.24 3.84
N PHE A 97 -18.32 -5.14 3.31
CA PHE A 97 -19.02 -4.15 4.14
C PHE A 97 -20.49 -4.48 4.44
N ALA A 98 -21.13 -5.38 3.68
CA ALA A 98 -22.56 -5.67 3.82
C ALA A 98 -22.99 -6.07 5.23
N PRO A 99 -22.28 -6.96 5.96
CA PRO A 99 -22.65 -7.36 7.32
C PRO A 99 -22.64 -6.20 8.34
N TYR A 100 -21.81 -5.18 8.09
CA TYR A 100 -21.69 -4.04 9.00
C TYR A 100 -22.78 -2.99 8.79
N GLN A 101 -23.55 -3.07 7.70
CA GLN A 101 -24.65 -2.13 7.48
C GLN A 101 -25.72 -2.25 8.56
N ASP A 102 -26.12 -3.46 8.90
CA ASP A 102 -27.20 -3.71 9.87
C ASP A 102 -26.79 -3.27 11.28
N LYS A 103 -25.50 -3.41 11.60
CA LYS A 103 -24.90 -2.88 12.83
C LYS A 103 -25.00 -1.36 12.94
N TYR A 104 -24.86 -0.63 11.83
CA TYR A 104 -24.99 0.83 11.84
C TYR A 104 -26.44 1.30 11.76
N LYS A 105 -27.31 0.52 11.10
CA LYS A 105 -28.77 0.75 11.13
C LYS A 105 -29.32 0.64 12.55
N SER A 106 -28.90 -0.37 13.32
CA SER A 106 -29.43 -0.60 14.68
C SER A 106 -29.11 0.54 15.66
N ILE A 107 -28.05 1.31 15.42
CA ILE A 107 -27.69 2.49 16.23
C ILE A 107 -28.24 3.82 15.66
N GLY A 108 -29.17 3.75 14.70
CA GLY A 108 -29.90 4.90 14.18
C GLY A 108 -29.21 5.68 13.06
N ILE A 109 -28.13 5.15 12.46
CA ILE A 109 -27.55 5.76 11.25
C ILE A 109 -28.43 5.42 10.06
N MET A 110 -28.79 6.43 9.27
CA MET A 110 -29.68 6.27 8.12
C MET A 110 -29.07 6.79 6.81
N GLY A 111 -29.62 6.30 5.70
CA GLY A 111 -29.27 6.72 4.33
C GLY A 111 -27.84 6.35 3.92
N GLU A 112 -27.26 7.15 3.03
CA GLU A 112 -25.92 6.92 2.44
C GLU A 112 -24.79 6.83 3.47
N LYS A 113 -25.01 7.38 4.68
CA LYS A 113 -24.05 7.30 5.79
C LYS A 113 -23.81 5.86 6.24
N ILE A 114 -24.82 4.97 6.17
CA ILE A 114 -24.68 3.56 6.56
C ILE A 114 -23.58 2.90 5.73
N VAL A 115 -23.66 3.04 4.41
CA VAL A 115 -22.71 2.44 3.48
C VAL A 115 -21.31 3.00 3.73
N LYS A 116 -21.19 4.32 3.95
CA LYS A 116 -19.91 4.96 4.26
C LYS A 116 -19.27 4.40 5.54
N TYR A 117 -20.03 4.30 6.63
CA TYR A 117 -19.51 3.79 7.91
C TYR A 117 -19.24 2.29 7.86
N ALA A 118 -20.07 1.49 7.19
CA ALA A 118 -19.86 0.07 7.01
C ALA A 118 -18.57 -0.21 6.21
N ARG A 119 -18.33 0.54 5.13
CA ARG A 119 -17.09 0.45 4.33
C ARG A 119 -15.85 0.87 5.12
N HIS A 120 -15.96 1.95 5.89
CA HIS A 120 -14.85 2.36 6.76
C HIS A 120 -14.56 1.33 7.84
N HIS A 121 -15.61 0.74 8.42
CA HIS A 121 -15.50 -0.30 9.44
C HIS A 121 -14.75 -1.53 8.92
N VAL A 122 -15.13 -2.06 7.75
CA VAL A 122 -14.47 -3.26 7.22
C VAL A 122 -13.01 -3.01 6.83
N VAL A 123 -12.67 -1.80 6.37
CA VAL A 123 -11.25 -1.44 6.14
C VAL A 123 -10.48 -1.44 7.46
N TRP A 124 -11.07 -0.97 8.56
CA TRP A 124 -10.44 -1.05 9.88
C TRP A 124 -10.33 -2.48 10.40
N VAL A 125 -11.31 -3.34 10.12
CA VAL A 125 -11.20 -4.79 10.41
C VAL A 125 -9.98 -5.38 9.72
N GLU A 126 -9.78 -5.06 8.43
CA GLU A 126 -8.62 -5.53 7.68
C GLU A 126 -7.30 -4.98 8.24
N ILE A 127 -7.25 -3.70 8.62
CA ILE A 127 -6.06 -3.10 9.27
C ILE A 127 -5.74 -3.81 10.59
N LEU A 128 -6.74 -4.20 11.37
CA LEU A 128 -6.54 -4.95 12.61
C LEU A 128 -6.09 -6.40 12.33
N ALA A 129 -6.60 -7.03 11.28
CA ALA A 129 -6.13 -8.35 10.85
C ALA A 129 -4.64 -8.31 10.45
N ILE A 130 -4.23 -7.31 9.65
CA ILE A 130 -2.82 -7.06 9.34
C ILE A 130 -2.03 -6.79 10.63
N ARG A 131 -2.59 -6.07 11.61
CA ARG A 131 -1.91 -5.83 12.89
C ARG A 131 -1.64 -7.13 13.66
N GLU A 132 -2.59 -8.05 13.66
CA GLU A 132 -2.45 -9.36 14.32
C GLU A 132 -1.40 -10.25 13.62
N GLU A 133 -1.32 -10.22 12.29
CA GLU A 133 -0.28 -10.94 11.52
C GLU A 133 1.14 -10.52 11.96
N TYR A 134 1.31 -9.26 12.37
CA TYR A 134 2.58 -8.71 12.82
C TYR A 134 2.71 -8.68 14.36
N LYS A 135 1.94 -9.46 15.12
CA LYS A 135 2.03 -9.47 16.60
C LYS A 135 3.40 -9.81 17.16
N HIS A 136 4.17 -10.63 16.43
CA HIS A 136 5.54 -11.01 16.77
C HIS A 136 6.60 -10.22 16.01
N GLY A 137 6.20 -9.20 15.25
CA GLY A 137 7.07 -8.43 14.37
C GLY A 137 6.84 -6.94 14.47
N ARG A 138 7.65 -6.17 13.72
CA ARG A 138 7.44 -4.74 13.60
C ARG A 138 6.28 -4.47 12.65
N PHE A 139 5.18 -3.94 13.18
CA PHE A 139 4.04 -3.53 12.37
C PHE A 139 4.43 -2.44 11.34
N PRO A 140 4.18 -2.65 10.03
CA PRO A 140 4.58 -1.72 8.97
C PRO A 140 3.59 -0.54 8.85
N LEU A 141 3.47 0.25 9.91
CA LEU A 141 2.49 1.33 10.06
C LEU A 141 2.46 2.30 8.86
N ARG A 142 3.64 2.67 8.34
CA ARG A 142 3.74 3.60 7.20
C ARG A 142 3.12 3.04 5.93
N LYS A 143 3.37 1.77 5.62
CA LYS A 143 2.82 1.10 4.43
C LYS A 143 1.31 0.93 4.55
N VAL A 144 0.84 0.52 5.72
CA VAL A 144 -0.60 0.42 6.03
C VAL A 144 -1.27 1.79 5.88
N TRP A 145 -0.64 2.86 6.37
CA TRP A 145 -1.16 4.22 6.21
C TRP A 145 -1.17 4.68 4.75
N GLU A 146 -0.10 4.44 3.99
CA GLU A 146 -0.03 4.77 2.56
C GLU A 146 -1.13 4.04 1.76
N ALA A 147 -1.34 2.75 2.03
CA ALA A 147 -2.45 1.97 1.46
C ALA A 147 -3.82 2.55 1.85
N TYR A 148 -4.03 2.86 3.12
CA TYR A 148 -5.27 3.48 3.61
C TYR A 148 -5.56 4.83 2.93
N LYS A 149 -4.54 5.68 2.73
CA LYS A 149 -4.68 7.00 2.09
C LYS A 149 -5.11 6.92 0.63
N ARG A 150 -4.78 5.84 -0.08
CA ARG A 150 -5.28 5.63 -1.45
C ARG A 150 -6.81 5.43 -1.49
N LEU A 151 -7.38 4.77 -0.48
CA LEU A 151 -8.83 4.61 -0.34
C LEU A 151 -9.51 5.84 0.26
N TYR A 152 -8.81 6.54 1.17
CA TYR A 152 -9.31 7.72 1.86
C TYR A 152 -8.31 8.89 1.77
N PRO A 153 -8.30 9.63 0.64
CA PRO A 153 -7.38 10.76 0.43
C PRO A 153 -7.54 11.88 1.46
N ASP A 154 -8.71 12.06 2.04
CA ASP A 154 -8.98 13.03 3.13
C ASP A 154 -9.03 12.37 4.52
N GLY A 155 -8.58 11.12 4.61
CA GLY A 155 -8.55 10.35 5.84
C GLY A 155 -7.47 10.80 6.84
N TYR A 156 -7.24 9.99 7.87
CA TYR A 156 -6.30 10.28 8.94
C TYR A 156 -4.88 10.62 8.47
N ALA A 157 -4.28 11.61 9.11
CA ALA A 157 -2.85 11.88 9.01
C ALA A 157 -2.03 10.72 9.61
N TYR A 158 -0.78 10.54 9.12
CA TYR A 158 0.08 9.43 9.51
C TYR A 158 0.24 9.29 11.03
N ASN A 159 0.50 10.40 11.72
CA ASN A 159 0.66 10.45 13.18
C ASN A 159 -0.61 10.07 13.96
N ARG A 160 -1.79 10.11 13.33
CA ARG A 160 -3.07 9.70 13.93
C ARG A 160 -3.36 8.22 13.71
N MET A 161 -2.67 7.54 12.80
CA MET A 161 -2.98 6.16 12.44
C MET A 161 -2.79 5.20 13.62
N ASN A 162 -1.63 5.23 14.30
CA ASN A 162 -1.38 4.35 15.44
C ASN A 162 -2.31 4.61 16.64
N PRO A 163 -2.60 5.86 17.03
CA PRO A 163 -3.65 6.14 18.01
C PRO A 163 -5.03 5.59 17.62
N CYS A 164 -5.40 5.62 16.34
CA CYS A 164 -6.67 5.06 15.88
C CYS A 164 -6.67 3.53 15.98
N ILE A 165 -5.59 2.85 15.59
CA ILE A 165 -5.43 1.40 15.78
C ILE A 165 -5.59 1.04 17.25
N ASN A 166 -4.91 1.74 18.16
CA ASN A 166 -5.01 1.48 19.60
C ASN A 166 -6.42 1.75 20.15
N THR A 167 -7.12 2.76 19.61
CA THR A 167 -8.52 3.02 19.96
C THR A 167 -9.40 1.85 19.52
N CYS A 168 -9.22 1.34 18.30
CA CYS A 168 -9.98 0.20 17.81
C CYS A 168 -9.72 -1.07 18.64
N LEU A 169 -8.47 -1.30 19.05
CA LEU A 169 -8.08 -2.45 19.89
C LEU A 169 -8.68 -2.35 21.31
N LYS A 170 -8.73 -1.15 21.90
CA LYS A 170 -9.21 -0.95 23.26
C LYS A 170 -10.73 -0.84 23.36
N ASP A 171 -11.33 -0.10 22.43
CA ASP A 171 -12.69 0.42 22.55
C ASP A 171 -13.62 0.01 21.39
N GLY A 172 -13.11 -0.75 20.41
CA GLY A 172 -13.84 -1.12 19.21
C GLY A 172 -13.78 -0.08 18.09
N ILE A 173 -13.98 -0.55 16.86
CA ILE A 173 -13.94 0.24 15.61
C ILE A 173 -15.08 1.28 15.59
N GLU A 174 -16.21 0.95 16.20
CA GLU A 174 -17.38 1.78 16.33
C GLU A 174 -17.05 3.08 17.04
N ARG A 175 -16.22 3.06 18.09
CA ARG A 175 -15.80 4.29 18.78
C ARG A 175 -15.03 5.23 17.85
N LEU A 176 -14.24 4.68 16.93
CA LEU A 176 -13.52 5.45 15.94
C LEU A 176 -14.48 6.08 14.91
N CYS A 177 -15.42 5.29 14.38
CA CYS A 177 -16.44 5.77 13.44
C CYS A 177 -17.42 6.77 14.10
N ASN A 178 -17.77 6.56 15.38
CA ASN A 178 -18.70 7.37 16.17
C ASN A 178 -18.11 8.72 16.59
N LYS A 179 -16.80 8.85 16.81
CA LYS A 179 -16.17 10.18 17.03
C LYS A 179 -16.35 11.11 15.82
N GLN A 180 -16.37 10.58 14.59
CA GLN A 180 -16.72 11.37 13.41
C GLN A 180 -18.21 11.75 13.36
N ILE A 181 -19.09 10.92 13.94
CA ILE A 181 -20.54 11.15 14.02
C ILE A 181 -20.85 12.23 15.07
N LEU A 182 -20.28 12.13 16.26
CA LEU A 182 -20.48 13.07 17.37
C LEU A 182 -19.94 14.46 17.05
N ASN A 183 -18.74 14.59 16.48
CA ASN A 183 -18.19 15.91 16.13
C ASN A 183 -19.04 16.64 15.07
N ARG A 184 -19.70 15.92 14.15
CA ARG A 184 -20.62 16.54 13.18
C ARG A 184 -22.00 16.83 13.79
N HIS A 185 -22.54 15.96 14.65
CA HIS A 185 -23.82 16.22 15.32
C HIS A 185 -23.75 17.38 16.33
N PHE A 186 -22.63 17.55 17.03
CA PHE A 186 -22.40 18.71 17.90
C PHE A 186 -22.24 20.01 17.11
N SER A 187 -21.54 20.00 15.96
CA SER A 187 -21.45 21.19 15.09
C SER A 187 -22.80 21.61 14.50
N VAL A 188 -23.68 20.67 14.15
CA VAL A 188 -25.03 21.01 13.63
C VAL A 188 -25.95 21.54 14.73
N LYS A 189 -25.83 21.05 15.97
CA LYS A 189 -26.58 21.60 17.12
C LYS A 189 -26.11 23.00 17.52
N LEU A 190 -24.78 23.25 17.52
CA LEU A 190 -24.23 24.58 17.80
C LEU A 190 -24.59 25.61 16.72
N ASN A 191 -24.58 25.24 15.43
CA ASN A 191 -25.01 26.15 14.37
C ASN A 191 -26.51 26.45 14.38
N ARG A 192 -27.38 25.49 14.74
CA ARG A 192 -28.81 25.78 14.92
C ARG A 192 -29.07 26.68 16.13
N HIS A 193 -28.32 26.54 17.22
CA HIS A 193 -28.50 27.41 18.38
C HIS A 193 -28.01 28.85 18.11
N MET A 194 -26.86 29.02 17.43
CA MET A 194 -26.38 30.36 17.10
C MET A 194 -27.24 31.10 16.06
N ILE A 195 -27.87 30.41 15.11
CA ILE A 195 -28.77 31.04 14.12
C ILE A 195 -30.09 31.51 14.76
N PHE A 196 -30.59 30.81 15.78
CA PHE A 196 -31.81 31.22 16.49
C PHE A 196 -31.58 32.39 17.47
N GLU A 197 -30.35 32.59 17.97
CA GLU A 197 -30.01 33.77 18.78
C GLU A 197 -29.69 35.02 17.95
N THR A 198 -29.23 34.87 16.71
CA THR A 198 -28.94 36.03 15.83
C THR A 198 -30.14 36.55 15.04
N LEU A 199 -31.24 35.81 14.97
CA LEU A 199 -32.50 36.23 14.31
C LEU A 199 -33.57 36.72 15.30
N ARG A 200 -33.20 36.95 16.56
CA ARG A 200 -34.07 37.42 17.63
C ARG A 200 -33.70 38.83 18.14
N LEU A 201 -33.19 39.66 17.23
CA LEU A 201 -33.02 41.11 17.40
C LEU A 201 -33.80 41.84 16.31
#